data_AF-A0A2V1C657-F1
#
_entry.id   AF-A0A2V1C657-F1
#
_cell.length_a   1.000
_cell.length_b   1.000
_cell.length_c   1.000
_cell.angle_alpha   90.00
_cell.angle_beta   90.00
_cell.angle_gamma   90.00
#
_symmetry.space_group_name_H-M   'P 1'
#
loop_
_entity.id
_entity.type
_entity.pdbx_description
1 polymer ?
#
loop_
_entity_poly.entity_id
_entity_poly.type
_entity_poly.pdbx_seq_one_letter_code
_entity_poly.pdbx_strand_id
1 'polypeptide(L)'
;MTNNTFPTVYMHLQLNTSSPDPIGFGNVSGFYGPGAWGAWFLTYCASWYSLCAHKTGLNANTWFYVIALNGAAVDHLRHLYALSALKFASDPGWIKEAASIGAAFTITWWGHCGILLQLFAIPFLSAGSVPAFWHGFVLVIGTLVPALSTVTIYWLVDDEIGAHIPALYWKGMSLNPAIGWNADRFIYYFTVVLGFWSLGTACSILILYCAHGIRYQLPEFWEETCKLFTDVFMFLKRMLWPRLSSPRQVGAFNPDVLKLVYSMVETLLMFIFMLPPVMSIWFFLIGVCMYINAAYFTKGSSPSQTCFFMPCAPQSIAELDQALGLTAGIFSFFVVEVGYPYLQRKKRQRRERREFEQETARRFELLPMPADEQTEVLVEAIQQAAGTSHTPVGVSGRDTWAAGTRRVNSGIVVEEGRA
;
A
#
# COMPACT_ATOMS: atom_id res chain seq x y z
N MET A 1 -9.55 -25.39 45.08
CA MET A 1 -8.84 -25.27 43.80
C MET A 1 -8.41 -23.83 43.65
N THR A 2 -7.20 -23.50 44.05
CA THR A 2 -6.63 -22.15 43.88
C THR A 2 -6.15 -22.03 42.44
N ASN A 3 -6.71 -21.06 41.70
CA ASN A 3 -6.22 -20.69 40.36
C ASN A 3 -4.79 -20.15 40.51
N ASN A 4 -3.80 -21.04 40.46
CA ASN A 4 -2.40 -20.67 40.32
C ASN A 4 -2.17 -20.24 38.87
N THR A 5 -2.65 -19.05 38.51
CA THR A 5 -2.15 -18.36 37.32
C THR A 5 -0.74 -17.92 37.66
N PHE A 6 0.24 -18.78 37.33
CA PHE A 6 1.63 -18.34 37.33
C PHE A 6 1.72 -17.09 36.45
N PRO A 7 2.29 -15.98 36.94
CA PRO A 7 2.47 -14.80 36.12
C PRO A 7 3.29 -15.22 34.90
N THR A 8 2.78 -14.95 33.69
CA THR A 8 3.51 -15.19 32.45
C THR A 8 4.76 -14.32 32.50
N VAL A 9 5.90 -14.93 32.82
CA VAL A 9 7.18 -14.22 32.80
C VAL A 9 7.61 -14.18 31.34
N TYR A 10 7.65 -12.97 30.79
CA TYR A 10 8.14 -12.71 29.44
C TYR A 10 9.67 -12.79 29.44
N MET A 11 10.23 -13.53 28.49
CA MET A 11 11.66 -13.57 28.29
C MET A 11 12.08 -12.22 27.70
N HIS A 12 12.86 -11.44 28.46
CA HIS A 12 13.59 -10.32 27.89
C HIS A 12 14.63 -10.88 26.93
N LEU A 13 14.33 -10.82 25.63
CA LEU A 13 15.28 -11.13 24.58
C LEU A 13 16.40 -10.10 24.68
N GLN A 14 17.53 -10.50 25.27
CA GLN A 14 18.73 -9.70 25.19
C GLN A 14 19.15 -9.73 23.72
N LEU A 15 18.92 -8.63 23.00
CA LEU A 15 19.33 -8.45 21.60
C LEU A 15 20.85 -8.25 21.45
N ASN A 16 21.61 -8.58 22.49
CA ASN A 16 23.06 -8.51 22.47
C ASN A 16 23.60 -9.73 21.71
N THR A 17 24.60 -9.50 20.86
CA THR A 17 25.33 -10.56 20.16
C THR A 17 26.33 -11.29 21.07
N SER A 18 26.28 -11.02 22.38
CA SER A 18 27.19 -11.62 23.35
C SER A 18 26.82 -13.06 23.63
N SER A 19 27.84 -13.92 23.70
CA SER A 19 27.67 -15.32 24.08
C SER A 19 27.05 -15.45 25.49
N PRO A 20 26.06 -16.35 25.69
CA PRO A 20 25.51 -17.27 24.70
C PRO A 20 24.39 -16.66 23.84
N ASP A 21 24.44 -16.89 22.51
CA ASP A 21 23.37 -16.56 21.55
C ASP A 21 22.62 -17.84 21.12
N PRO A 22 21.60 -18.26 21.89
CA PRO A 22 20.92 -19.53 21.66
C PRO A 22 20.03 -19.52 20.41
N ILE A 23 19.45 -18.36 20.05
CA ILE A 23 18.45 -18.21 18.99
C ILE A 23 19.10 -17.71 17.67
N GLY A 24 20.34 -17.23 17.75
CA GLY A 24 21.12 -16.82 16.57
C GLY A 24 20.88 -15.37 16.14
N PHE A 25 20.63 -14.45 17.08
CA PHE A 25 20.49 -13.03 16.76
C PHE A 25 21.74 -12.45 16.07
N GLY A 26 22.93 -12.95 16.41
CA GLY A 26 24.17 -12.56 15.74
C GLY A 26 24.23 -12.95 14.25
N ASN A 27 23.39 -13.87 13.79
CA ASN A 27 23.31 -14.30 12.40
C ASN A 27 22.25 -13.54 11.59
N VAL A 28 21.45 -12.69 12.22
CA VAL A 28 20.40 -11.93 11.52
C VAL A 28 21.06 -10.89 10.61
N SER A 29 20.68 -10.91 9.33
CA SER A 29 21.19 -9.98 8.33
C SER A 29 20.95 -8.52 8.74
N GLY A 30 21.92 -7.65 8.43
CA GLY A 30 21.79 -6.22 8.68
C GLY A 30 20.66 -5.53 7.93
N PHE A 31 20.14 -6.19 6.88
CA PHE A 31 18.94 -5.79 6.15
C PHE A 31 17.70 -5.66 7.06
N TYR A 32 17.65 -6.41 8.16
CA TYR A 32 16.55 -6.36 9.13
C TYR A 32 16.79 -5.36 10.27
N GLY A 33 17.88 -4.60 10.22
CA GLY A 33 18.18 -3.56 11.21
C GLY A 33 17.11 -2.46 11.26
N PRO A 34 17.00 -1.72 12.38
CA PRO A 34 16.01 -0.64 12.55
C PRO A 34 16.04 0.41 11.43
N GLY A 35 17.22 0.76 10.93
CA GLY A 35 17.37 1.74 9.86
C GLY A 35 16.80 1.27 8.52
N ALA A 36 17.13 0.04 8.12
CA ALA A 36 16.63 -0.58 6.90
C ALA A 36 15.12 -0.88 6.99
N TRP A 37 14.65 -1.34 8.16
CA TRP A 37 13.23 -1.49 8.46
C TRP A 37 12.47 -0.16 8.33
N GLY A 38 13.00 0.92 8.93
CA GLY A 38 12.41 2.26 8.82
C GLY A 38 12.37 2.75 7.37
N ALA A 39 13.43 2.52 6.61
CA ALA A 39 13.47 2.86 5.19
C ALA A 39 12.42 2.10 4.36
N TRP A 40 12.29 0.79 4.60
CA TRP A 40 11.26 -0.04 3.99
C TRP A 40 9.84 0.41 4.37
N PHE A 41 9.62 0.75 5.64
CA PHE A 41 8.32 1.24 6.09
C PHE A 41 7.97 2.58 5.42
N LEU A 42 8.95 3.45 5.20
CA LEU A 42 8.76 4.70 4.47
C LEU A 42 8.43 4.48 2.99
N THR A 43 9.03 3.49 2.31
CA THR A 43 8.64 3.15 0.92
C THR A 43 7.23 2.55 0.86
N TYR A 44 6.82 1.79 1.88
CA TYR A 44 5.44 1.34 2.06
C TYR A 44 4.46 2.52 2.23
N CYS A 45 4.76 3.48 3.11
CA CYS A 45 3.94 4.68 3.28
C CYS A 45 3.90 5.54 2.00
N ALA A 46 5.02 5.65 1.29
CA ALA A 46 5.11 6.33 0.01
C ALA A 46 4.23 5.67 -1.06
N SER A 47 4.21 4.33 -1.10
CA SER A 47 3.33 3.55 -1.99
C SER A 47 1.85 3.90 -1.76
N TRP A 48 1.41 3.96 -0.49
CA TRP A 48 0.06 4.41 -0.13
C TRP A 48 -0.21 5.87 -0.53
N TYR A 49 0.72 6.76 -0.24
CA TYR A 49 0.59 8.17 -0.60
C TYR A 49 0.38 8.35 -2.10
N SER A 50 1.16 7.65 -2.92
CA SER A 50 1.02 7.69 -4.38
C SER A 50 -0.31 7.17 -4.87
N LEU A 51 -0.82 6.10 -4.25
CA LEU A 51 -2.15 5.55 -4.54
C LEU A 51 -3.23 6.59 -4.23
N CYS A 52 -3.22 7.20 -3.04
CA CYS A 52 -4.18 8.22 -2.64
C CYS A 52 -4.04 9.53 -3.44
N ALA A 53 -2.83 9.88 -3.88
CA ALA A 53 -2.57 11.09 -4.66
C ALA A 53 -2.80 10.90 -6.16
N HIS A 54 -3.23 9.71 -6.59
CA HIS A 54 -3.44 9.32 -8.00
C HIS A 54 -2.25 9.66 -8.90
N LYS A 55 -1.02 9.42 -8.43
CA LYS A 55 0.17 9.74 -9.22
C LYS A 55 0.22 8.89 -10.47
N THR A 56 0.48 9.52 -11.62
CA THR A 56 0.61 8.85 -12.91
C THR A 56 2.03 8.34 -13.14
N GLY A 57 2.15 7.20 -13.84
CA GLY A 57 3.43 6.63 -14.27
C GLY A 57 4.00 5.58 -13.32
N LEU A 58 5.30 5.28 -13.49
CA LEU A 58 6.00 4.27 -12.71
C LEU A 58 6.27 4.78 -11.29
N ASN A 59 5.65 4.14 -10.30
CA ASN A 59 5.84 4.47 -8.90
C ASN A 59 7.06 3.74 -8.32
N ALA A 60 8.22 4.39 -8.36
CA ALA A 60 9.48 3.83 -7.86
C ALA A 60 9.37 3.35 -6.40
N ASN A 61 8.60 4.03 -5.55
CA ASN A 61 8.42 3.63 -4.16
C ASN A 61 7.66 2.31 -4.01
N THR A 62 6.61 2.08 -4.81
CA THR A 62 5.93 0.77 -4.86
C THR A 62 6.89 -0.33 -5.30
N TRP A 63 7.74 -0.06 -6.29
CA TRP A 63 8.75 -1.02 -6.73
C TRP A 63 9.77 -1.34 -5.64
N PHE A 64 10.37 -0.33 -5.00
CA PHE A 64 11.33 -0.54 -3.91
C PHE A 64 10.72 -1.29 -2.73
N TYR A 65 9.49 -0.94 -2.36
CA TYR A 65 8.71 -1.65 -1.35
C TYR A 65 8.54 -3.14 -1.72
N VAL A 66 8.08 -3.43 -2.93
CA VAL A 66 7.84 -4.81 -3.41
C VAL A 66 9.15 -5.59 -3.54
N ILE A 67 10.23 -4.98 -4.04
CA ILE A 67 11.54 -5.65 -4.18
C ILE A 67 12.08 -6.04 -2.81
N ALA A 68 12.08 -5.11 -1.84
CA ALA A 68 12.55 -5.39 -0.49
C ALA A 68 11.70 -6.46 0.20
N LEU A 69 10.37 -6.43 0.00
CA LEU A 69 9.46 -7.45 0.50
C LEU A 69 9.73 -8.85 -0.11
N ASN A 70 9.95 -8.92 -1.43
CA ASN A 70 10.29 -10.18 -2.10
C ASN A 70 11.66 -10.69 -1.67
N GLY A 71 12.63 -9.79 -1.45
CA GLY A 71 13.93 -10.13 -0.88
C GLY A 71 13.78 -10.79 0.50
N ALA A 72 13.00 -10.19 1.41
CA ALA A 72 12.70 -10.78 2.71
C ALA A 72 11.98 -12.13 2.60
N ALA A 73 11.05 -12.28 1.65
CA ALA A 73 10.31 -13.52 1.45
C ALA A 73 11.20 -14.68 0.94
N VAL A 74 12.14 -14.38 0.02
CA VAL A 74 13.15 -15.35 -0.46
C VAL A 74 14.09 -15.76 0.68
N ASP A 75 14.55 -14.78 1.46
CA ASP A 75 15.44 -15.04 2.59
C ASP A 75 14.73 -15.88 3.67
N HIS A 76 13.45 -15.60 3.94
CA HIS A 76 12.61 -16.42 4.81
C HIS A 76 12.51 -17.87 4.31
N LEU A 77 12.25 -18.09 3.01
CA LEU A 77 12.23 -19.44 2.42
C LEU A 77 13.57 -20.16 2.55
N ARG A 78 14.69 -19.44 2.33
CA ARG A 78 16.04 -19.98 2.48
C ARG A 78 16.30 -20.44 3.91
N HIS A 79 15.96 -19.61 4.90
CA HIS A 79 16.15 -19.96 6.31
C HIS A 79 15.23 -21.11 6.77
N LEU A 80 13.99 -21.17 6.27
CA LEU A 80 13.11 -22.32 6.52
C LEU A 80 13.67 -23.62 5.94
N TYR A 81 14.26 -23.57 4.73
CA TYR A 81 14.90 -24.73 4.13
C TYR A 81 16.14 -25.18 4.93
N ALA A 82 17.00 -24.24 5.34
CA ALA A 82 18.16 -24.53 6.18
C ALA A 82 17.76 -25.17 7.52
N LEU A 83 16.73 -24.62 8.17
CA LEU A 83 16.18 -25.16 9.41
C LEU A 83 15.65 -26.59 9.21
N SER A 84 14.91 -26.85 8.12
CA SER A 84 14.41 -28.19 7.80
C SER A 84 15.56 -29.19 7.61
N ALA A 85 16.62 -28.80 6.90
CA ALA A 85 17.80 -29.64 6.69
C ALA A 85 18.54 -29.95 8.01
N LEU A 86 18.74 -28.95 8.87
CA LEU A 86 19.39 -29.13 10.17
C LEU A 86 18.55 -30.01 11.11
N LYS A 87 17.22 -29.80 11.12
CA LYS A 87 16.31 -30.64 11.92
C LYS A 87 16.31 -32.09 11.45
N PHE A 88 16.29 -32.32 10.14
CA PHE A 88 16.39 -33.67 9.58
C PHE A 88 17.72 -34.36 9.95
N ALA A 89 18.81 -33.59 10.02
CA ALA A 89 20.11 -34.06 10.47
C ALA A 89 20.24 -34.22 12.01
N SER A 90 19.19 -33.89 12.78
CA SER A 90 19.22 -33.85 14.25
C SER A 90 20.31 -32.93 14.82
N ASP A 91 20.70 -31.88 14.08
CA ASP A 91 21.72 -30.92 14.51
C ASP A 91 21.08 -29.85 15.42
N PRO A 92 21.46 -29.74 16.71
CA PRO A 92 20.90 -28.72 17.62
C PRO A 92 21.16 -27.27 17.16
N GLY A 93 22.05 -27.06 16.19
CA GLY A 93 22.28 -25.77 15.53
C GLY A 93 21.04 -25.20 14.84
N TRP A 94 19.98 -25.98 14.58
CA TRP A 94 18.74 -25.48 13.97
C TRP A 94 18.09 -24.32 14.76
N ILE A 95 18.28 -24.27 16.08
CA ILE A 95 17.71 -23.21 16.94
C ILE A 95 18.27 -21.84 16.54
N LYS A 96 19.50 -21.78 16.04
CA LYS A 96 20.16 -20.54 15.59
C LYS A 96 19.55 -19.92 14.32
N GLU A 97 18.70 -20.65 13.61
CA GLU A 97 17.97 -20.13 12.46
C GLU A 97 16.71 -19.36 12.87
N ALA A 98 16.22 -19.55 14.10
CA ALA A 98 14.92 -19.02 14.52
C ALA A 98 14.88 -17.48 14.56
N ALA A 99 15.99 -16.81 14.91
CA ALA A 99 16.08 -15.35 14.86
C ALA A 99 15.97 -14.81 13.43
N SER A 100 16.72 -15.41 12.49
CA SER A 100 16.71 -15.01 11.08
C SER A 100 15.37 -15.29 10.41
N ILE A 101 14.75 -16.44 10.71
CA ILE A 101 13.38 -16.75 10.28
C ILE A 101 12.41 -15.70 10.81
N GLY A 102 12.47 -15.38 12.10
CA GLY A 102 11.59 -14.37 12.70
C GLY A 102 11.74 -12.98 12.08
N ALA A 103 12.98 -12.55 11.83
CA ALA A 103 13.25 -11.27 11.20
C ALA A 103 12.70 -11.18 9.76
N ALA A 104 12.99 -12.19 8.94
CA ALA A 104 12.51 -12.27 7.56
C ALA A 104 10.98 -12.44 7.49
N PHE A 105 10.41 -13.26 8.38
CA PHE A 105 8.96 -13.45 8.53
C PHE A 105 8.25 -12.13 8.82
N THR A 106 8.79 -11.33 9.74
CA THR A 106 8.15 -10.07 10.16
C THR A 106 7.97 -9.11 8.98
N ILE A 107 9.03 -8.87 8.20
CA ILE A 107 8.94 -8.02 6.99
C ILE A 107 7.97 -8.64 5.98
N THR A 108 8.11 -9.95 5.74
CA THR A 108 7.29 -10.69 4.78
C THR A 108 5.81 -10.60 5.13
N TRP A 109 5.44 -10.84 6.38
CA TRP A 109 4.06 -10.86 6.85
C TRP A 109 3.42 -9.48 6.81
N TRP A 110 4.06 -8.46 7.39
CA TRP A 110 3.51 -7.10 7.39
C TRP A 110 3.41 -6.50 5.99
N GLY A 111 4.44 -6.71 5.16
CA GLY A 111 4.39 -6.28 3.76
C GLY A 111 3.33 -7.03 2.95
N HIS A 112 3.18 -8.33 3.17
CA HIS A 112 2.14 -9.09 2.49
C HIS A 112 0.74 -8.58 2.86
N CYS A 113 0.46 -8.38 4.15
CA CYS A 113 -0.76 -7.70 4.60
C CYS A 113 -0.92 -6.33 3.93
N GLY A 114 0.16 -5.53 3.88
CA GLY A 114 0.18 -4.22 3.23
C GLY A 114 -0.18 -4.25 1.74
N ILE A 115 0.33 -5.23 0.98
CA ILE A 115 -0.02 -5.43 -0.43
C ILE A 115 -1.51 -5.72 -0.57
N LEU A 116 -2.04 -6.65 0.24
CA LEU A 116 -3.44 -7.05 0.16
C LEU A 116 -4.39 -5.91 0.47
N LEU A 117 -4.04 -5.07 1.45
CA LEU A 117 -4.77 -3.85 1.78
C LEU A 117 -4.79 -2.87 0.60
N GLN A 118 -3.66 -2.66 -0.07
CA GLN A 118 -3.61 -1.79 -1.24
C GLN A 118 -4.41 -2.37 -2.41
N LEU A 119 -4.29 -3.67 -2.70
CA LEU A 119 -5.08 -4.35 -3.74
C LEU A 119 -6.59 -4.22 -3.48
N PHE A 120 -7.00 -4.33 -2.21
CA PHE A 120 -8.38 -4.09 -1.81
C PHE A 120 -8.79 -2.63 -1.94
N ALA A 121 -7.90 -1.67 -1.66
CA ALA A 121 -8.21 -0.25 -1.68
C ALA A 121 -8.24 0.36 -3.10
N ILE A 122 -7.49 -0.17 -4.07
CA ILE A 122 -7.38 0.39 -5.43
C ILE A 122 -8.75 0.65 -6.10
N PRO A 123 -9.73 -0.28 -6.09
CA PRO A 123 -11.02 -0.05 -6.74
C PRO A 123 -11.78 1.13 -6.16
N PHE A 124 -11.64 1.36 -4.85
CA PHE A 124 -12.31 2.46 -4.13
C PHE A 124 -11.57 3.78 -4.28
N LEU A 125 -10.24 3.73 -4.25
CA LEU A 125 -9.41 4.93 -4.25
C LEU A 125 -9.05 5.42 -5.64
N SER A 126 -9.19 4.63 -6.70
CA SER A 126 -8.67 5.01 -8.01
C SER A 126 -9.55 4.58 -9.19
N ALA A 127 -10.88 4.53 -8.99
CA ALA A 127 -11.86 4.14 -10.01
C ALA A 127 -11.56 4.79 -11.39
N GLY A 128 -11.08 3.95 -12.32
CA GLY A 128 -10.90 4.29 -13.74
C GLY A 128 -9.55 4.90 -14.17
N SER A 129 -8.56 5.07 -13.28
CA SER A 129 -7.27 5.67 -13.67
C SER A 129 -6.28 4.62 -14.22
N VAL A 130 -5.65 4.86 -15.39
CA VAL A 130 -4.54 4.03 -15.93
C VAL A 130 -3.41 3.79 -14.92
N PRO A 131 -3.02 4.78 -14.07
CA PRO A 131 -2.03 4.56 -13.02
C PRO A 131 -2.39 3.46 -12.02
N ALA A 132 -3.69 3.28 -11.73
CA ALA A 132 -4.19 2.25 -10.85
C ALA A 132 -3.82 0.84 -11.33
N PHE A 133 -3.85 0.65 -12.66
CA PHE A 133 -3.54 -0.63 -13.29
C PHE A 133 -2.09 -1.04 -13.02
N TRP A 134 -1.12 -0.17 -13.31
CA TRP A 134 0.30 -0.49 -13.12
C TRP A 134 0.64 -0.69 -11.65
N HIS A 135 0.04 0.09 -10.76
CA HIS A 135 0.20 -0.10 -9.32
C HIS A 135 -0.35 -1.45 -8.88
N GLY A 136 -1.57 -1.80 -9.28
CA GLY A 136 -2.19 -3.11 -9.01
C GLY A 136 -1.36 -4.27 -9.56
N PHE A 137 -0.90 -4.18 -10.80
CA PHE A 137 -0.08 -5.20 -11.44
C PHE A 137 1.23 -5.48 -10.69
N VAL A 138 1.95 -4.41 -10.30
CA VAL A 138 3.20 -4.54 -9.51
C VAL A 138 2.92 -5.19 -8.16
N LEU A 139 1.83 -4.84 -7.50
CA LEU A 139 1.42 -5.46 -6.24
C LEU A 139 1.04 -6.94 -6.40
N VAL A 140 0.33 -7.30 -7.48
CA VAL A 140 -0.06 -8.69 -7.77
C VAL A 140 1.16 -9.57 -8.02
N ILE A 141 2.10 -9.13 -8.85
CA ILE A 141 3.36 -9.87 -9.03
C ILE A 141 4.13 -9.92 -7.71
N GLY A 142 4.19 -8.77 -7.02
CA GLY A 142 4.88 -8.61 -5.76
C GLY A 142 4.37 -9.49 -4.62
N THR A 143 3.15 -10.00 -4.70
CA THR A 143 2.56 -10.85 -3.66
C THR A 143 2.90 -12.33 -3.78
N LEU A 144 3.37 -12.79 -4.96
CA LEU A 144 3.57 -14.22 -5.23
C LEU A 144 4.59 -14.87 -4.28
N VAL A 145 5.78 -14.27 -4.14
CA VAL A 145 6.84 -14.85 -3.30
C VAL A 145 6.50 -14.71 -1.80
N PRO A 146 6.01 -13.56 -1.29
CA PRO A 146 5.51 -13.48 0.08
C PRO A 146 4.42 -14.49 0.40
N ALA A 147 3.45 -14.68 -0.52
CA ALA A 147 2.39 -15.68 -0.36
C ALA A 147 2.95 -17.10 -0.22
N LEU A 148 3.83 -17.49 -1.15
CA LEU A 148 4.50 -18.79 -1.09
C LEU A 148 5.28 -18.97 0.21
N SER A 149 6.07 -17.96 0.59
CA SER A 149 6.85 -17.92 1.82
C SER A 149 5.98 -18.10 3.08
N THR A 150 4.83 -17.41 3.15
CA THR A 150 3.86 -17.57 4.24
C THR A 150 3.14 -18.91 4.25
N VAL A 151 2.95 -19.57 3.11
CA VAL A 151 2.38 -20.93 3.07
C VAL A 151 3.42 -21.96 3.51
N THR A 152 4.68 -21.80 3.09
CA THR A 152 5.75 -22.75 3.41
C THR A 152 6.03 -22.86 4.90
N ILE A 153 5.83 -21.79 5.68
CA ILE A 153 5.97 -21.85 7.14
C ILE A 153 5.04 -22.91 7.76
N TYR A 154 3.85 -23.14 7.17
CA TYR A 154 2.90 -24.15 7.65
C TYR A 154 3.47 -25.57 7.68
N TRP A 155 4.24 -25.87 6.64
CA TRP A 155 4.71 -27.22 6.35
C TRP A 155 6.01 -27.54 7.08
N LEU A 156 6.81 -26.51 7.37
CA LEU A 156 8.17 -26.68 7.89
C LEU A 156 8.30 -26.32 9.38
N VAL A 157 7.35 -25.59 9.95
CA VAL A 157 7.37 -25.19 11.36
C VAL A 157 6.41 -26.06 12.16
N ASP A 158 6.94 -27.00 12.93
CA ASP A 158 6.16 -27.72 13.94
C ASP A 158 6.09 -26.94 15.25
N ASP A 159 5.34 -27.48 16.22
CA ASP A 159 5.12 -26.87 17.54
C ASP A 159 6.45 -26.54 18.26
N GLU A 160 7.48 -27.36 18.10
CA GLU A 160 8.78 -27.16 18.72
C GLU A 160 9.55 -26.01 18.06
N ILE A 161 9.60 -25.97 16.73
CA ILE A 161 10.27 -24.89 15.99
C ILE A 161 9.54 -23.56 16.23
N GLY A 162 8.20 -23.58 16.13
CA GLY A 162 7.37 -22.41 16.31
C GLY A 162 7.55 -21.79 17.69
N ALA A 163 7.88 -22.61 18.70
CA ALA A 163 8.16 -22.14 20.04
C ALA A 163 9.43 -21.27 20.17
N HIS A 164 10.32 -21.32 19.18
CA HIS A 164 11.60 -20.62 19.20
C HIS A 164 11.62 -19.40 18.28
N ILE A 165 10.62 -19.21 17.42
CA ILE A 165 10.56 -18.08 16.48
C ILE A 165 9.98 -16.86 17.20
N PRO A 166 10.78 -15.82 17.53
CA PRO A 166 10.32 -14.72 18.37
C PRO A 166 9.18 -13.91 17.74
N ALA A 167 9.16 -13.85 16.40
CA ALA A 167 8.14 -13.13 15.64
C ALA A 167 6.75 -13.78 15.73
N LEU A 168 6.61 -15.04 16.18
CA LEU A 168 5.29 -15.64 16.35
C LEU A 168 4.62 -15.23 17.67
N TYR A 169 5.31 -14.47 18.52
CA TYR A 169 4.83 -14.06 19.83
C TYR A 169 4.44 -12.59 19.86
N TRP A 170 3.14 -12.33 20.01
CA TRP A 170 2.62 -10.97 20.03
C TRP A 170 3.14 -10.13 21.20
N LYS A 171 3.26 -10.73 22.40
CA LYS A 171 3.69 -10.05 23.64
C LYS A 171 5.14 -10.37 24.03
N GLY A 172 5.90 -10.98 23.12
CA GLY A 172 7.22 -11.54 23.40
C GLY A 172 7.15 -12.99 23.88
N MET A 173 8.28 -13.70 23.78
CA MET A 173 8.37 -15.12 24.10
C MET A 173 8.05 -15.39 25.57
N SER A 174 7.13 -16.33 25.83
CA SER A 174 6.81 -16.84 27.17
C SER A 174 7.89 -17.84 27.63
N LEU A 175 8.29 -17.78 28.90
CA LEU A 175 9.15 -18.81 29.52
C LEU A 175 8.50 -20.20 29.56
N ASN A 176 7.16 -20.28 29.50
CA ASN A 176 6.45 -21.52 29.27
C ASN A 176 5.89 -21.54 27.83
N PRO A 177 6.63 -22.12 26.87
CA PRO A 177 6.24 -22.10 25.47
C PRO A 177 4.91 -22.83 25.24
N ALA A 178 4.60 -23.88 26.01
CA ALA A 178 3.39 -24.69 25.83
C ALA A 178 2.07 -23.93 26.11
N ILE A 179 2.09 -22.95 27.03
CA ILE A 179 0.89 -22.16 27.38
C ILE A 179 0.71 -20.97 26.42
N GLY A 180 1.80 -20.29 26.04
CA GLY A 180 1.75 -19.15 25.11
C GLY A 180 1.37 -19.56 23.70
N TRP A 181 1.89 -20.71 23.22
CA TRP A 181 1.71 -21.13 21.83
C TRP A 181 0.24 -21.42 21.48
N ASN A 182 -0.59 -21.89 22.42
CA ASN A 182 -2.02 -22.15 22.16
C ASN A 182 -2.84 -20.87 21.89
N ALA A 183 -2.49 -19.75 22.52
CA ALA A 183 -3.14 -18.46 22.24
C ALA A 183 -2.61 -17.83 20.94
N ASP A 184 -1.32 -18.03 20.65
CA ASP A 184 -0.63 -17.44 19.50
C ASP A 184 -0.74 -18.28 18.20
N ARG A 185 -1.24 -19.54 18.28
CA ARG A 185 -1.64 -20.40 17.13
C ARG A 185 -2.55 -19.68 16.15
N PHE A 186 -3.34 -18.72 16.63
CA PHE A 186 -4.20 -17.92 15.77
C PHE A 186 -3.39 -17.21 14.68
N ILE A 187 -2.27 -16.54 15.02
CA ILE A 187 -1.44 -15.80 14.05
C ILE A 187 -0.88 -16.77 13.01
N TYR A 188 -0.44 -17.94 13.45
CA TYR A 188 0.05 -18.99 12.58
C TYR A 188 -1.02 -19.46 11.59
N TYR A 189 -2.19 -19.93 12.07
CA TYR A 189 -3.26 -20.39 11.17
C TYR A 189 -3.77 -19.27 10.25
N PHE A 190 -3.90 -18.06 10.77
CA PHE A 190 -4.29 -16.90 9.99
C PHE A 190 -3.30 -16.62 8.86
N THR A 191 -1.99 -16.69 9.14
CA THR A 191 -0.93 -16.50 8.15
C THR A 191 -1.01 -17.51 7.01
N VAL A 192 -1.32 -18.76 7.33
CA VAL A 192 -1.43 -19.84 6.33
C VAL A 192 -2.65 -19.65 5.45
N VAL A 193 -3.79 -19.37 6.05
CA VAL A 193 -5.02 -19.04 5.32
C VAL A 193 -4.80 -17.83 4.42
N LEU A 194 -4.13 -16.79 4.94
CA LEU A 194 -3.80 -15.59 4.19
C LEU A 194 -2.90 -15.89 2.99
N GLY A 195 -1.87 -16.72 3.18
CA GLY A 195 -0.93 -17.13 2.13
C GLY A 195 -1.58 -17.92 1.01
N PHE A 196 -2.42 -18.91 1.33
CA PHE A 196 -3.15 -19.66 0.31
C PHE A 196 -4.14 -18.79 -0.46
N TRP A 197 -4.87 -17.94 0.27
CA TRP A 197 -5.84 -17.03 -0.32
C TRP A 197 -5.17 -16.06 -1.28
N SER A 198 -4.08 -15.41 -0.86
CA SER A 198 -3.40 -14.42 -1.69
C SER A 198 -2.74 -15.04 -2.92
N LEU A 199 -2.16 -16.24 -2.81
CA LEU A 199 -1.61 -16.96 -3.94
C LEU A 199 -2.70 -17.29 -4.97
N GLY A 200 -3.85 -17.80 -4.51
CA GLY A 200 -5.00 -18.07 -5.35
C GLY A 200 -5.48 -16.81 -6.08
N THR A 201 -5.73 -15.73 -5.32
CA THR A 201 -6.17 -14.45 -5.87
C THR A 201 -5.17 -13.87 -6.87
N ALA A 202 -3.86 -13.90 -6.56
CA ALA A 202 -2.82 -13.40 -7.47
C ALA A 202 -2.75 -14.18 -8.77
N CYS A 203 -2.78 -15.51 -8.71
CA CYS A 203 -2.83 -16.38 -9.89
C CYS A 203 -4.08 -16.11 -10.74
N SER A 204 -5.25 -15.96 -10.10
CA SER A 204 -6.48 -15.60 -10.80
C SER A 204 -6.36 -14.25 -11.51
N ILE A 205 -5.82 -13.22 -10.84
CA ILE A 205 -5.59 -11.90 -11.45
C ILE A 205 -4.67 -12.01 -12.67
N LEU A 206 -3.56 -12.73 -12.55
CA LEU A 206 -2.59 -12.89 -13.63
C LEU A 206 -3.17 -13.66 -14.82
N ILE A 207 -3.93 -14.73 -14.59
CA ILE A 207 -4.60 -15.48 -15.65
C ILE A 207 -5.57 -14.57 -16.40
N LEU A 208 -6.35 -13.75 -15.69
CA LEU A 208 -7.29 -12.81 -16.29
C LEU A 208 -6.55 -11.73 -17.11
N TYR A 209 -5.43 -11.21 -16.61
CA TYR A 209 -4.58 -10.29 -17.39
C TYR A 209 -4.01 -10.93 -18.66
N CYS A 210 -3.60 -12.19 -18.60
CA CYS A 210 -3.14 -12.92 -19.78
C CYS A 210 -4.28 -13.19 -20.77
N ALA A 211 -5.48 -13.52 -20.28
CA ALA A 211 -6.61 -13.91 -21.12
C ALA A 211 -7.27 -12.72 -21.84
N HIS A 212 -7.42 -11.57 -21.16
CA HIS A 212 -8.15 -10.42 -21.69
C HIS A 212 -7.25 -9.23 -22.06
N GLY A 213 -5.93 -9.34 -21.81
CA GLY A 213 -4.96 -8.27 -22.02
C GLY A 213 -5.12 -7.12 -21.02
N ILE A 214 -4.27 -6.09 -21.17
CA ILE A 214 -4.18 -4.91 -20.29
C ILE A 214 -5.44 -4.01 -20.37
N ARG A 215 -6.42 -4.33 -21.23
CA ARG A 215 -7.57 -3.46 -21.49
C ARG A 215 -8.65 -3.49 -20.40
N TYR A 216 -8.64 -4.45 -19.48
CA TYR A 216 -9.62 -4.51 -18.38
C TYR A 216 -9.31 -3.49 -17.30
N GLN A 217 -10.29 -2.62 -17.00
CA GLN A 217 -10.19 -1.73 -15.86
C GLN A 217 -10.40 -2.53 -14.55
N LEU A 218 -9.66 -2.18 -13.50
CA LEU A 218 -9.69 -2.89 -12.21
C LEU A 218 -11.10 -3.04 -11.55
N PRO A 219 -12.07 -2.12 -11.75
CA PRO A 219 -13.44 -2.31 -11.28
C PRO A 219 -14.19 -3.42 -12.02
N GLU A 220 -14.12 -3.44 -13.35
CA GLU A 220 -14.69 -4.52 -14.19
C GLU A 220 -14.01 -5.85 -13.86
N PHE A 221 -12.72 -5.81 -13.53
CA PHE A 221 -11.97 -6.96 -13.04
C PHE A 221 -12.53 -7.50 -11.72
N TRP A 222 -12.90 -6.64 -10.76
CA TRP A 222 -13.48 -7.11 -9.50
C TRP A 222 -14.84 -7.75 -9.71
N GLU A 223 -15.64 -7.19 -10.62
CA GLU A 223 -16.91 -7.79 -11.02
C GLU A 223 -16.69 -9.15 -11.69
N GLU A 224 -15.79 -9.24 -12.66
CA GLU A 224 -15.45 -10.51 -13.34
C GLU A 224 -14.73 -11.50 -12.42
N THR A 225 -14.00 -11.04 -11.40
CA THR A 225 -13.38 -11.91 -10.39
C THR A 225 -14.43 -12.47 -9.46
N CYS A 226 -15.33 -11.62 -8.94
CA CYS A 226 -16.49 -12.05 -8.17
C CYS A 226 -17.34 -13.04 -8.98
N LYS A 227 -17.53 -12.78 -10.28
CA LYS A 227 -18.26 -13.64 -11.20
C LYS A 227 -17.52 -14.94 -11.49
N LEU A 228 -16.20 -14.92 -11.74
CA LEU A 228 -15.37 -16.11 -11.90
C LEU A 228 -15.40 -16.97 -10.63
N PHE A 229 -15.31 -16.35 -9.46
CA PHE A 229 -15.46 -17.06 -8.19
C PHE A 229 -16.85 -17.67 -8.07
N THR A 230 -17.89 -16.91 -8.44
CA THR A 230 -19.27 -17.42 -8.49
C THR A 230 -19.40 -18.58 -9.48
N ASP A 231 -18.75 -18.53 -10.64
CA ASP A 231 -18.80 -19.53 -11.69
C ASP A 231 -18.01 -20.79 -11.34
N VAL A 232 -16.80 -20.66 -10.78
CA VAL A 232 -16.02 -21.78 -10.22
C VAL A 232 -16.79 -22.43 -9.08
N PHE A 233 -17.42 -21.63 -8.23
CA PHE A 233 -18.28 -22.13 -7.17
C PHE A 233 -19.49 -22.89 -7.74
N MET A 234 -20.16 -22.33 -8.75
CA MET A 234 -21.29 -22.97 -9.44
C MET A 234 -20.85 -24.21 -10.24
N PHE A 235 -19.62 -24.27 -10.71
CA PHE A 235 -19.03 -25.43 -11.34
C PHE A 235 -18.75 -26.54 -10.32
N LEU A 236 -18.11 -26.22 -9.18
CA LEU A 236 -17.92 -27.15 -8.07
C LEU A 236 -19.26 -27.67 -7.56
N LYS A 237 -20.27 -26.80 -7.46
CA LYS A 237 -21.67 -27.16 -7.19
C LYS A 237 -22.18 -28.17 -8.20
N ARG A 238 -22.08 -27.90 -9.51
CA ARG A 238 -22.55 -28.81 -10.56
C ARG A 238 -21.77 -30.13 -10.62
N MET A 239 -20.51 -30.14 -10.20
CA MET A 239 -19.68 -31.35 -10.16
C MET A 239 -20.00 -32.22 -8.94
N LEU A 240 -20.19 -31.60 -7.78
CA LEU A 240 -20.47 -32.28 -6.52
C LEU A 240 -21.94 -32.67 -6.39
N TRP A 241 -22.86 -31.88 -6.96
CA TRP A 241 -24.31 -32.08 -6.83
C TRP A 241 -24.77 -33.45 -7.33
N PRO A 242 -24.47 -33.92 -8.56
CA PRO A 242 -24.91 -35.23 -9.03
C PRO A 242 -24.34 -36.40 -8.22
N ARG A 243 -23.13 -36.22 -7.66
CA ARG A 243 -22.49 -37.23 -6.81
C ARG A 243 -23.15 -37.33 -5.44
N LEU A 244 -23.50 -36.19 -4.85
CA LEU A 244 -24.18 -36.09 -3.54
C LEU A 244 -25.69 -36.32 -3.64
N SER A 245 -26.30 -35.97 -4.77
CA SER A 245 -27.74 -36.08 -5.04
C SER A 245 -28.12 -37.42 -5.70
N SER A 246 -27.17 -38.36 -5.81
CA SER A 246 -27.42 -39.66 -6.42
C SER A 246 -28.53 -40.41 -5.68
N PRO A 247 -29.63 -40.80 -6.35
CA PRO A 247 -30.78 -41.45 -5.71
C PRO A 247 -30.43 -42.72 -4.92
N ARG A 248 -29.30 -43.37 -5.26
CA ARG A 248 -28.79 -44.55 -4.57
C ARG A 248 -28.24 -44.28 -3.16
N GLN A 249 -27.86 -43.04 -2.85
CA GLN A 249 -27.43 -42.63 -1.50
C GLN A 249 -28.44 -41.72 -0.80
N VAL A 250 -29.28 -41.01 -1.56
CA VAL A 250 -30.22 -40.00 -1.03
C VAL A 250 -31.53 -40.59 -0.51
N GLY A 251 -31.83 -41.86 -0.76
CA GLY A 251 -33.04 -42.53 -0.24
C GLY A 251 -33.24 -42.44 1.29
N ALA A 252 -32.19 -42.06 2.04
CA ALA A 252 -32.23 -41.88 3.49
C ALA A 252 -32.27 -40.41 3.97
N PHE A 253 -32.02 -39.41 3.10
CA PHE A 253 -31.87 -38.01 3.52
C PHE A 253 -32.99 -37.12 3.00
N ASN A 254 -33.57 -36.31 3.90
CA ASN A 254 -34.58 -35.33 3.56
C ASN A 254 -33.97 -34.24 2.63
N PRO A 255 -34.59 -33.95 1.47
CA PRO A 255 -34.07 -32.97 0.51
C PRO A 255 -33.90 -31.56 1.07
N ASP A 256 -34.70 -31.18 2.07
CA ASP A 256 -34.59 -29.87 2.72
C ASP A 256 -33.35 -29.80 3.63
N VAL A 257 -32.97 -30.92 4.27
CA VAL A 257 -31.72 -31.03 5.03
C VAL A 257 -30.52 -30.91 4.10
N LEU A 258 -30.57 -31.52 2.91
CA LEU A 258 -29.49 -31.42 1.93
C LEU A 258 -29.33 -29.98 1.42
N LYS A 259 -30.44 -29.27 1.15
CA LYS A 259 -30.41 -27.83 0.79
C LYS A 259 -29.82 -26.98 1.91
N LEU A 260 -30.18 -27.24 3.17
CA LEU A 260 -29.64 -26.52 4.32
C LEU A 260 -28.13 -26.74 4.46
N VAL A 261 -27.67 -27.99 4.46
CA VAL A 261 -26.23 -28.33 4.53
C VAL A 261 -25.47 -27.65 3.39
N TYR A 262 -26.05 -27.65 2.19
CA TYR A 262 -25.45 -27.00 1.04
C TYR A 262 -25.35 -25.47 1.22
N SER A 263 -26.42 -24.81 1.65
CA SER A 263 -26.42 -23.37 1.95
C SER A 263 -25.42 -23.01 3.05
N MET A 264 -25.23 -23.89 4.04
CA MET A 264 -24.21 -23.74 5.07
C MET A 264 -22.79 -23.84 4.49
N VAL A 265 -22.53 -24.80 3.59
CA VAL A 265 -21.23 -24.93 2.90
C VAL A 265 -20.97 -23.74 1.98
N GLU A 266 -21.98 -23.24 1.28
CA GLU A 266 -21.90 -22.04 0.44
C GLU A 266 -21.53 -20.80 1.26
N THR A 267 -22.25 -20.57 2.35
CA THR A 267 -21.98 -19.47 3.28
C THR A 267 -20.59 -19.61 3.88
N LEU A 268 -20.18 -20.83 4.24
CA LEU A 268 -18.84 -21.11 4.78
C LEU A 268 -17.74 -20.82 3.76
N LEU A 269 -17.92 -21.17 2.49
CA LEU A 269 -16.93 -20.90 1.45
C LEU A 269 -16.81 -19.41 1.15
N MET A 270 -17.93 -18.69 1.02
CA MET A 270 -17.89 -17.23 0.89
C MET A 270 -17.23 -16.57 2.09
N PHE A 271 -17.52 -17.06 3.29
CA PHE A 271 -16.84 -16.63 4.51
C PHE A 271 -15.33 -16.90 4.42
N ILE A 272 -14.89 -18.12 4.05
CA ILE A 272 -13.47 -18.46 3.88
C ILE A 272 -12.76 -17.56 2.85
N PHE A 273 -13.45 -17.11 1.80
CA PHE A 273 -12.86 -16.24 0.77
C PHE A 273 -12.87 -14.75 1.11
N MET A 274 -13.92 -14.25 1.76
CA MET A 274 -14.06 -12.82 2.09
C MET A 274 -13.47 -12.47 3.46
N LEU A 275 -13.41 -13.44 4.37
CA LEU A 275 -12.88 -13.25 5.71
C LEU A 275 -11.39 -12.91 5.73
N PRO A 276 -10.49 -13.56 4.97
CA PRO A 276 -9.05 -13.26 5.04
C PRO A 276 -8.71 -11.79 4.78
N PRO A 277 -9.20 -11.11 3.71
CA PRO A 277 -8.89 -9.68 3.51
C PRO A 277 -9.51 -8.81 4.60
N VAL A 278 -10.75 -9.09 5.03
CA VAL A 278 -11.42 -8.34 6.11
C VAL A 278 -10.65 -8.48 7.43
N MET A 279 -10.27 -9.71 7.77
CA MET A 279 -9.46 -9.98 8.96
C MET A 279 -8.06 -9.38 8.83
N SER A 280 -7.46 -9.36 7.65
CA SER A 280 -6.16 -8.69 7.42
C SER A 280 -6.25 -7.20 7.71
N ILE A 281 -7.33 -6.53 7.28
CA ILE A 281 -7.61 -5.13 7.63
C ILE A 281 -7.69 -4.98 9.15
N TRP A 282 -8.51 -5.80 9.81
CA TRP A 282 -8.68 -5.73 11.26
C TRP A 282 -7.38 -6.01 12.02
N PHE A 283 -6.63 -7.06 11.65
CA PHE A 283 -5.35 -7.41 12.27
C PHE A 283 -4.31 -6.33 12.07
N PHE A 284 -4.24 -5.76 10.86
CA PHE A 284 -3.32 -4.68 10.57
C PHE A 284 -3.66 -3.44 11.41
N LEU A 285 -4.93 -3.01 11.44
CA LEU A 285 -5.36 -1.84 12.21
C LEU A 285 -5.20 -2.04 13.71
N ILE A 286 -5.67 -3.17 14.25
CA ILE A 286 -5.54 -3.51 15.67
C ILE A 286 -4.06 -3.63 16.04
N GLY A 287 -3.27 -4.30 15.21
CA GLY A 287 -1.84 -4.46 15.43
C GLY A 287 -1.08 -3.14 15.43
N VAL A 288 -1.34 -2.26 14.47
CA VAL A 288 -0.76 -0.91 14.44
C VAL A 288 -1.18 -0.11 15.68
N CYS A 289 -2.47 -0.11 16.04
CA CYS A 289 -2.97 0.58 17.23
C CYS A 289 -2.33 0.04 18.52
N MET A 290 -2.20 -1.29 18.64
CA MET A 290 -1.57 -1.94 19.77
C MET A 290 -0.07 -1.65 19.82
N TYR A 291 0.62 -1.64 18.68
CA TYR A 291 2.04 -1.26 18.59
C TYR A 291 2.24 0.19 19.03
N ILE A 292 1.44 1.12 18.51
CA ILE A 292 1.49 2.54 18.92
C ILE A 292 1.23 2.64 20.42
N ASN A 293 0.23 1.93 20.93
CA ASN A 293 -0.07 1.95 22.35
C ASN A 293 1.07 1.38 23.21
N ALA A 294 1.64 0.27 22.76
CA ALA A 294 2.78 -0.36 23.42
C ALA A 294 4.01 0.57 23.41
N ALA A 295 4.26 1.23 22.28
CA ALA A 295 5.46 2.04 22.04
C ALA A 295 5.44 3.38 22.71
N TYR A 296 4.29 4.04 22.72
CA TYR A 296 4.21 5.42 23.15
C TYR A 296 3.50 5.59 24.50
N PHE A 297 2.62 4.67 24.90
CA PHE A 297 1.80 4.84 26.10
C PHE A 297 2.15 3.88 27.25
N THR A 298 2.50 2.63 26.98
CA THR A 298 2.91 1.70 28.05
C THR A 298 4.41 1.81 28.32
N LYS A 299 4.78 2.68 29.27
CA LYS A 299 6.17 2.92 29.74
C LYS A 299 6.90 1.68 30.35
N GLY A 300 6.39 0.46 30.17
CA GLY A 300 6.71 -0.72 30.99
C GLY A 300 7.28 -1.95 30.28
N SER A 301 7.30 -2.02 28.95
CA SER A 301 8.07 -3.02 28.20
C SER A 301 8.37 -2.42 26.85
N SER A 302 9.65 -2.32 26.48
CA SER A 302 9.99 -1.66 25.22
C SER A 302 9.43 -2.50 24.07
N PRO A 303 8.61 -1.99 23.15
CA PRO A 303 8.13 -2.74 21.98
C PRO A 303 9.25 -3.33 21.13
N SER A 304 10.47 -2.80 21.26
CA SER A 304 11.69 -3.42 20.73
C SER A 304 11.97 -4.83 21.28
N GLN A 305 11.24 -5.29 22.30
CA GLN A 305 11.30 -6.65 22.86
C GLN A 305 10.33 -7.61 22.15
N THR A 306 9.36 -7.09 21.40
CA THR A 306 8.44 -7.92 20.61
C THR A 306 8.93 -7.93 19.15
N CYS A 307 9.48 -9.06 18.72
CA CYS A 307 9.96 -9.22 17.34
C CYS A 307 8.83 -9.31 16.30
N PHE A 308 7.57 -9.28 16.74
CA PHE A 308 6.40 -9.33 15.85
C PHE A 308 6.17 -8.01 15.10
N PHE A 309 6.38 -6.86 15.73
CA PHE A 309 6.11 -5.56 15.09
C PHE A 309 7.31 -4.97 14.36
N MET A 310 8.50 -5.39 14.76
CA MET A 310 9.75 -4.96 14.18
C MET A 310 10.70 -6.16 14.19
N PRO A 311 11.45 -6.41 13.10
CA PRO A 311 12.46 -7.45 13.09
C PRO A 311 13.47 -7.24 14.22
N CYS A 312 13.74 -8.31 14.96
CA CYS A 312 14.80 -8.30 15.95
C CYS A 312 16.13 -8.55 15.25
N ALA A 313 16.87 -7.47 15.02
CA ALA A 313 18.21 -7.51 14.47
C ALA A 313 19.22 -7.00 15.51
N PRO A 314 20.45 -7.52 15.51
CA PRO A 314 21.48 -7.11 16.44
C PRO A 314 21.84 -5.64 16.22
N GLN A 315 22.03 -4.89 17.30
CA GLN A 315 22.46 -3.49 17.20
C GLN A 315 23.90 -3.34 16.69
N SER A 316 24.69 -4.42 16.63
CA SER A 316 26.12 -4.38 16.26
C SER A 316 26.40 -4.15 14.77
N ILE A 317 25.37 -4.11 13.93
CA ILE A 317 25.52 -3.66 12.53
C ILE A 317 26.07 -2.23 12.58
N ALA A 318 27.03 -1.89 11.71
CA ALA A 318 27.61 -0.55 11.67
C ALA A 318 26.48 0.50 11.68
N GLU A 319 26.40 1.27 12.77
CA GLU A 319 25.32 2.25 13.01
C GLU A 319 25.14 3.19 11.80
N LEU A 320 26.23 3.39 11.05
CA LEU A 320 26.27 4.14 9.81
C LEU A 320 25.37 3.56 8.71
N ASP A 321 25.36 2.24 8.47
CA ASP A 321 24.54 1.63 7.41
C ASP A 321 23.05 1.77 7.73
N GLN A 322 22.70 1.63 9.01
CA GLN A 322 21.33 1.83 9.50
C GLN A 322 20.92 3.30 9.36
N ALA A 323 21.77 4.24 9.79
CA ALA A 323 21.52 5.66 9.66
C ALA A 323 21.40 6.09 8.19
N LEU A 324 22.23 5.55 7.29
CA LEU A 324 22.17 5.80 5.86
C LEU A 324 20.87 5.25 5.25
N GLY A 325 20.46 4.03 5.60
CA GLY A 325 19.20 3.45 5.17
C GLY A 325 18.01 4.32 5.57
N LEU A 326 17.94 4.70 6.85
CA LEU A 326 16.88 5.58 7.35
C LEU A 326 16.89 6.95 6.68
N THR A 327 18.07 7.55 6.53
CA THR A 327 18.24 8.86 5.87
C THR A 327 17.78 8.80 4.42
N ALA A 328 18.14 7.73 3.69
CA ALA A 328 17.68 7.51 2.32
C ALA A 328 16.15 7.34 2.25
N GLY A 329 15.54 6.62 3.18
CA GLY A 329 14.09 6.49 3.29
C GLY A 329 13.39 7.82 3.56
N ILE A 330 13.89 8.60 4.53
CA ILE A 330 13.38 9.94 4.87
C ILE A 330 13.51 10.87 3.67
N PHE A 331 14.67 10.89 3.02
CA PHE A 331 14.90 11.71 1.84
C PHE A 331 13.97 11.32 0.68
N SER A 332 13.85 10.03 0.37
CA SER A 332 12.95 9.54 -0.67
C SER A 332 11.50 9.94 -0.41
N PHE A 333 11.01 9.74 0.82
CA PHE A 333 9.62 10.07 1.14
C PHE A 333 9.37 11.59 1.26
N PHE A 334 10.06 12.27 2.16
CA PHE A 334 9.73 13.67 2.46
C PHE A 334 10.21 14.63 1.38
N VAL A 335 11.38 14.41 0.78
CA VAL A 335 11.95 15.34 -0.21
C VAL A 335 11.42 15.02 -1.60
N VAL A 336 11.59 13.78 -2.06
CA VAL A 336 11.24 13.40 -3.44
C VAL A 336 9.73 13.21 -3.59
N GLU A 337 9.10 12.47 -2.69
CA GLU A 337 7.70 12.07 -2.88
C GLU A 337 6.70 13.16 -2.48
N VAL A 338 6.96 13.88 -1.38
CA VAL A 338 6.05 14.92 -0.84
C VAL A 338 6.54 16.33 -1.21
N GLY A 339 7.79 16.66 -0.89
CA GLY A 339 8.34 18.01 -1.00
C GLY A 339 8.43 18.53 -2.43
N TYR A 340 8.97 17.73 -3.35
CA TYR A 340 9.16 18.14 -4.74
C TYR A 340 7.84 18.43 -5.46
N PRO A 341 6.80 17.57 -5.42
CA PRO A 341 5.49 17.88 -6.00
C PRO A 341 4.82 19.09 -5.35
N TYR A 342 4.95 19.27 -4.03
CA TYR A 342 4.44 20.44 -3.34
C TYR A 342 5.08 21.74 -3.86
N LEU A 343 6.42 21.75 -4.00
CA LEU A 343 7.15 22.89 -4.55
C LEU A 343 6.77 23.16 -6.01
N GLN A 344 6.57 22.12 -6.83
CA GLN A 344 6.09 22.28 -8.21
C GLN A 344 4.69 22.88 -8.26
N ARG A 345 3.75 22.38 -7.45
CA ARG A 345 2.38 22.92 -7.36
C ARG A 345 2.40 24.40 -6.96
N LYS A 346 3.21 24.77 -5.96
CA LYS A 346 3.35 26.16 -5.51
C LYS A 346 3.96 27.06 -6.59
N LYS A 347 4.95 26.57 -7.35
CA LYS A 347 5.52 27.30 -8.50
C LYS A 347 4.49 27.49 -9.61
N ARG A 348 3.69 26.46 -9.91
CA ARG A 348 2.61 26.51 -10.90
C ARG A 348 1.53 27.51 -10.50
N GLN A 349 1.04 27.46 -9.26
CA GLN A 349 0.07 28.43 -8.74
C GLN A 349 0.59 29.87 -8.79
N ARG A 350 1.89 30.10 -8.47
CA ARG A 350 2.51 31.43 -8.61
C ARG A 350 2.55 31.91 -10.05
N ARG A 351 2.78 31.01 -11.00
CA ARG A 351 2.78 31.33 -12.43
C ARG A 351 1.37 31.65 -12.92
N GLU A 352 0.40 30.79 -12.62
CA GLU A 352 -1.02 31.00 -12.97
C GLU A 352 -1.56 32.30 -12.36
N ARG A 353 -1.19 32.61 -11.10
CA ARG A 353 -1.56 33.88 -10.46
C ARG A 353 -0.97 35.09 -11.17
N ARG A 354 0.31 35.04 -11.57
CA ARG A 354 0.95 36.12 -12.32
C ARG A 354 0.33 36.31 -13.71
N GLU A 355 0.03 35.21 -14.39
CA GLU A 355 -0.66 35.24 -15.69
C GLU A 355 -2.07 35.84 -15.55
N PHE A 356 -2.79 35.50 -14.48
CA PHE A 356 -4.09 36.09 -14.15
C PHE A 356 -4.00 37.58 -13.83
N GLU A 357 -3.02 38.01 -13.03
CA GLU A 357 -2.79 39.42 -12.70
C GLU A 357 -2.46 40.24 -13.97
N GLN A 358 -1.64 39.69 -14.87
CA GLN A 358 -1.30 40.32 -16.15
C GLN A 358 -2.50 40.42 -17.10
N GLU A 359 -3.30 39.36 -17.22
CA GLU A 359 -4.51 39.37 -18.04
C GLU A 359 -5.55 40.35 -17.48
N THR A 360 -5.68 40.43 -16.16
CA THR A 360 -6.58 41.38 -15.50
C THR A 360 -6.13 42.82 -15.73
N ALA A 361 -4.83 43.11 -15.54
CA ALA A 361 -4.26 44.44 -15.83
C ALA A 361 -4.47 44.84 -17.29
N ARG A 362 -4.23 43.92 -18.23
CA ARG A 362 -4.45 44.16 -19.66
C ARG A 362 -5.92 44.45 -19.98
N ARG A 363 -6.87 43.79 -19.31
CA ARG A 363 -8.29 44.09 -19.47
C ARG A 363 -8.68 45.45 -18.91
N PHE A 364 -8.12 45.85 -17.77
CA PHE A 364 -8.34 47.19 -17.21
C PHE A 364 -7.77 48.29 -18.13
N GLU A 365 -6.61 48.07 -18.76
CA GLU A 365 -6.05 49.00 -19.75
C GLU A 365 -6.90 49.13 -21.02
N LEU A 366 -7.64 48.08 -21.39
CA LEU A 366 -8.53 48.07 -22.57
C LEU A 366 -9.94 48.58 -22.29
N LEU A 367 -10.33 48.76 -21.02
CA LEU A 367 -11.61 49.37 -20.70
C LEU A 367 -11.55 50.85 -21.11
N PRO A 368 -12.48 51.33 -21.96
CA PRO A 368 -12.51 52.74 -22.32
C PRO A 368 -12.63 53.54 -21.03
N MET A 369 -11.77 54.56 -20.88
CA MET A 369 -11.85 55.45 -19.73
C MET A 369 -13.29 55.91 -19.55
N PRO A 370 -13.79 56.03 -18.31
CA PRO A 370 -15.13 56.55 -18.04
C PRO A 370 -15.37 57.81 -18.89
N ALA A 371 -16.54 57.94 -19.50
CA ALA A 371 -16.86 59.05 -20.40
C ALA A 371 -16.54 60.43 -19.77
N ASP A 372 -16.70 60.51 -18.45
CA ASP A 372 -16.43 61.66 -17.60
C ASP A 372 -14.95 62.08 -17.66
N GLU A 373 -14.02 61.13 -17.58
CA GLU A 373 -12.56 61.36 -17.72
C GLU A 373 -12.14 61.61 -19.17
N GLN A 374 -12.81 60.95 -20.14
CA GLN A 374 -12.58 61.28 -21.55
C GLN A 374 -12.97 62.72 -21.88
N THR A 375 -13.97 63.27 -21.18
CA THR A 375 -14.40 64.66 -21.36
C THR A 375 -13.36 65.63 -20.82
N GLU A 376 -12.77 65.37 -19.65
CA GLU A 376 -11.70 66.21 -19.08
C GLU A 376 -10.44 66.21 -19.95
N VAL A 377 -9.96 65.04 -20.40
CA VAL A 377 -8.78 64.95 -21.27
C VAL A 377 -9.03 65.63 -22.62
N LEU A 378 -10.25 65.53 -23.17
CA LEU A 378 -10.62 66.23 -24.40
C LEU A 378 -10.66 67.75 -24.19
N VAL A 379 -11.16 68.23 -23.04
CA VAL A 379 -11.21 69.65 -22.70
C VAL A 379 -9.80 70.23 -22.52
N GLU A 380 -8.90 69.52 -21.84
CA GLU A 380 -7.48 69.93 -21.72
C GLU A 380 -6.79 69.97 -23.09
N ALA A 381 -6.99 68.95 -23.93
CA ALA A 381 -6.41 68.91 -25.28
C ALA A 381 -6.93 70.06 -26.17
N ILE A 382 -8.22 70.41 -26.07
CA ILE A 382 -8.79 71.57 -26.77
C ILE A 382 -8.22 72.88 -26.23
N GLN A 383 -8.03 73.03 -24.91
CA GLN A 383 -7.42 74.23 -24.32
C GLN A 383 -5.95 74.41 -24.73
N GLN A 384 -5.17 73.32 -24.79
CA GLN A 384 -3.80 73.38 -25.29
C GLN A 384 -3.74 73.71 -26.80
N ALA A 385 -4.63 73.12 -27.61
CA ALA A 385 -4.71 73.42 -29.04
C ALA A 385 -5.17 74.86 -29.31
N ALA A 386 -6.06 75.41 -28.48
CA ALA A 386 -6.51 76.80 -28.56
C ALA A 386 -5.43 77.82 -28.15
N GLY A 387 -4.39 77.39 -27.42
CA GLY A 387 -3.25 78.24 -27.03
C GLY A 387 -2.17 78.42 -28.11
N THR A 388 -2.16 77.59 -29.15
CA THR A 388 -1.15 77.63 -30.23
C THR A 388 -1.77 78.10 -31.55
N SER A 389 -2.15 79.38 -31.59
CA SER A 389 -2.48 80.10 -32.82
C SER A 389 -1.33 81.04 -33.18
N HIS A 390 -0.43 80.58 -34.05
CA HIS A 390 0.10 81.38 -35.17
C HIS A 390 1.04 80.54 -36.04
N THR A 391 0.49 79.96 -37.12
CA THR A 391 1.06 80.02 -38.48
C THR A 391 0.11 79.33 -39.46
N PRO A 392 -0.25 79.97 -40.59
CA PRO A 392 -0.93 79.29 -41.69
C PRO A 392 0.13 78.63 -42.59
N VAL A 393 -0.16 77.46 -43.18
CA VAL A 393 0.30 77.05 -44.52
C VAL A 393 -0.20 75.63 -44.83
N GLY A 394 -0.77 75.47 -46.02
CA GLY A 394 -0.39 74.36 -46.90
C GLY A 394 -1.28 73.13 -46.93
N VAL A 395 -2.40 73.23 -47.63
CA VAL A 395 -3.12 72.09 -48.19
C VAL A 395 -2.26 71.39 -49.24
N SER A 396 -2.04 70.08 -49.09
CA SER A 396 -1.61 69.17 -50.16
C SER A 396 -2.02 67.74 -49.78
N GLY A 397 -3.04 67.23 -50.48
CA GLY A 397 -3.59 65.91 -50.24
C GLY A 397 -2.67 64.76 -50.67
N ARG A 398 -2.97 63.57 -50.15
CA ARG A 398 -2.90 62.32 -50.91
C ARG A 398 -3.62 61.20 -50.18
N ASP A 399 -4.41 60.49 -50.97
CA ASP A 399 -5.06 59.22 -50.68
C ASP A 399 -4.06 58.18 -50.14
N THR A 400 -4.51 57.24 -49.29
CA THR A 400 -4.74 55.85 -49.71
C THR A 400 -5.04 54.87 -48.55
N TRP A 401 -6.18 54.18 -48.71
CA TRP A 401 -6.43 52.74 -48.53
C TRP A 401 -6.40 52.03 -47.15
N ALA A 402 -7.52 51.30 -46.97
CA ALA A 402 -7.68 49.92 -46.48
C ALA A 402 -8.18 49.71 -45.04
N ALA A 403 -9.50 49.66 -44.93
CA ALA A 403 -10.23 49.04 -43.84
C ALA A 403 -9.99 47.51 -43.81
N GLY A 404 -9.21 47.05 -42.83
CA GLY A 404 -9.10 45.65 -42.46
C GLY A 404 -10.07 45.31 -41.34
N THR A 405 -11.27 44.80 -41.67
CA THR A 405 -12.21 44.25 -40.69
C THR A 405 -11.67 42.94 -40.13
N ARG A 406 -11.04 42.99 -38.95
CA ARG A 406 -10.66 41.79 -38.18
C ARG A 406 -11.87 41.35 -37.35
N ARG A 407 -12.62 40.35 -37.83
CA ARG A 407 -13.62 39.64 -37.03
C ARG A 407 -12.91 38.94 -35.86
N VAL A 408 -13.04 39.50 -34.67
CA VAL A 408 -12.72 38.81 -33.41
C VAL A 408 -13.92 37.92 -33.09
N ASN A 409 -13.77 36.62 -33.33
CA ASN A 409 -14.76 35.63 -32.96
C ASN A 409 -14.56 35.30 -31.48
N SER A 410 -15.16 36.08 -30.58
CA SER A 410 -15.19 35.78 -29.14
C SER A 410 -16.23 34.70 -28.87
N GLY A 411 -15.91 33.47 -29.28
CA GLY A 411 -16.63 32.27 -28.86
C GLY A 411 -16.32 31.96 -27.39
N ILE A 412 -16.76 32.83 -26.48
CA ILE A 412 -16.83 32.53 -25.05
C ILE A 412 -18.17 31.83 -24.86
N VAL A 413 -18.14 30.51 -24.94
CA VAL A 413 -19.21 29.67 -24.39
C VAL A 413 -19.02 29.70 -22.88
N VAL A 414 -19.86 30.48 -22.21
CA VAL A 414 -19.99 30.41 -20.75
C VAL A 414 -20.68 29.09 -20.44
N GLU A 415 -19.91 28.10 -19.99
CA GLU A 415 -20.47 26.91 -19.34
C GLU A 415 -21.07 27.37 -18.00
N GLU A 416 -22.41 27.49 -17.97
CA GLU A 416 -23.18 27.62 -16.73
C GLU A 416 -22.99 26.35 -15.90
N GLY A 417 -22.19 26.49 -14.83
CA GLY A 417 -22.09 25.47 -13.79
C GLY A 417 -23.43 25.29 -13.08
N ARG A 418 -24.00 24.09 -13.17
CA ARG A 418 -25.03 23.61 -12.25
C ARG A 418 -24.40 23.25 -10.91
N ALA A 419 -25.03 23.75 -9.86
CA ALA A 419 -24.75 23.46 -8.45
C ALA A 419 -25.03 22.01 -8.07
#